data_AF-A0A965IIW1-F1
#
_entry.id   AF-A0A965IIW1-F1
#
_cell.length_a   1.000
_cell.length_b   1.000
_cell.length_c   1.000
_cell.angle_alpha   90.00
_cell.angle_beta   90.00
_cell.angle_gamma   90.00
#
_symmetry.space_group_name_H-M   'P 1'
#
loop_
_entity.id
_entity.type
_entity.pdbx_description
1 polymer ?
#
loop_
_entity_poly.entity_id
_entity_poly.type
_entity_poly.pdbx_seq_one_letter_code
_entity_poly.pdbx_strand_id
1 'polypeptide(L)' 'MYDVLSPDGFSITPDEVYPDLESAHAAAVAFAERFHFQGFYSTARRERIPLTDIAGRCRIVEVPDDYLEEDE' A
#
# COMPACT_ATOMS: atom_id res chain seq x y z
N MET A 1 14.53 3.05 -0.05
CA MET A 1 13.32 3.04 -0.91
C MET A 1 12.09 2.93 0.00
N TYR A 2 10.90 3.02 -0.54
CA TYR A 2 9.66 2.95 0.22
C TYR A 2 8.72 1.91 -0.35
N ASP A 3 8.17 1.05 0.49
CA ASP A 3 7.06 0.16 0.14
C ASP A 3 5.78 0.70 0.80
N VAL A 4 4.64 0.40 0.18
CA VAL A 4 3.33 0.82 0.64
C VAL A 4 2.54 -0.42 0.98
N LEU A 5 2.30 -0.60 2.27
CA LEU A 5 1.48 -1.68 2.77
C LEU A 5 0.01 -1.24 2.78
N SER A 6 -0.85 -2.09 2.27
CA SER A 6 -2.30 -2.00 2.40
C SER A 6 -2.72 -1.99 3.88
N PRO A 7 -4.00 -1.67 4.19
CA PRO A 7 -4.51 -1.72 5.56
C PRO A 7 -4.40 -3.11 6.23
N ASP A 8 -4.20 -4.17 5.44
CA ASP A 8 -3.95 -5.53 5.93
C ASP A 8 -2.48 -5.85 6.19
N GLY A 9 -1.56 -4.94 5.85
CA GLY A 9 -0.13 -5.12 6.02
C GLY A 9 0.59 -5.82 4.87
N PHE A 10 -0.09 -6.00 3.73
CA PHE A 10 0.51 -6.54 2.50
C PHE A 10 0.89 -5.42 1.55
N SER A 11 2.05 -5.53 0.88
CA SER A 11 2.47 -4.60 -0.16
C SER A 11 1.38 -4.46 -1.24
N ILE A 12 1.01 -3.23 -1.56
CA ILE A 12 0.00 -2.96 -2.61
C ILE A 12 0.54 -3.29 -4.01
N THR A 13 1.86 -3.31 -4.15
CA THR A 13 2.66 -3.58 -5.35
C THR A 13 3.89 -4.40 -4.95
N PRO A 14 3.80 -5.75 -4.93
CA PRO A 14 4.88 -6.59 -4.42
C PRO A 14 6.20 -6.52 -5.23
N ASP A 15 6.13 -6.14 -6.51
CA ASP A 15 7.29 -6.02 -7.40
C ASP A 15 7.82 -4.58 -7.52
N GLU A 16 7.22 -3.60 -6.83
CA GLU A 16 7.56 -2.19 -7.01
C GLU A 16 7.77 -1.48 -5.68
N VAL A 17 8.90 -0.78 -5.60
CA VAL A 17 9.26 0.11 -4.50
C VAL A 17 9.41 1.54 -5.02
N TYR A 18 9.04 2.49 -4.17
CA TYR A 18 9.01 3.90 -4.51
C TYR A 18 10.31 4.61 -4.08
N PRO A 19 10.85 5.51 -4.91
CA PRO A 19 12.12 6.19 -4.61
C PRO A 19 11.98 7.22 -3.48
N ASP A 20 10.80 7.78 -3.29
CA ASP A 20 10.51 8.85 -2.34
C ASP A 20 9.12 8.70 -1.70
N LEU A 21 8.90 9.42 -0.59
CA LEU A 21 7.64 9.41 0.14
C LEU A 21 6.46 9.95 -0.68
N GLU A 22 6.69 10.92 -1.57
CA GLU A 22 5.62 11.52 -2.37
C GLU A 22 5.06 10.50 -3.36
N SER A 23 5.93 9.76 -4.03
CA SER A 23 5.59 8.63 -4.89
C SER A 23 4.86 7.53 -4.13
N ALA A 24 5.32 7.18 -2.93
CA ALA A 24 4.65 6.21 -2.05
C ALA A 24 3.24 6.68 -1.64
N HIS A 25 3.08 7.95 -1.31
CA HIS A 25 1.77 8.54 -1.01
C HIS A 25 0.84 8.52 -2.24
N ALA A 26 1.36 8.86 -3.43
CA ALA A 26 0.59 8.80 -4.67
C ALA A 26 0.12 7.37 -4.95
N ALA A 27 0.97 6.37 -4.70
CA ALA A 27 0.60 4.97 -4.83
C ALA A 27 -0.50 4.53 -3.84
N ALA A 28 -0.45 4.99 -2.59
CA ALA A 28 -1.51 4.74 -1.61
C ALA A 28 -2.87 5.33 -2.07
N VAL A 29 -2.86 6.52 -2.67
CA VAL A 29 -4.07 7.15 -3.25
C VAL A 29 -4.55 6.37 -4.47
N ALA A 30 -3.65 6.01 -5.39
CA ALA A 30 -3.99 5.21 -6.56
C ALA A 30 -4.57 3.83 -6.17
N PHE A 31 -4.06 3.22 -5.09
CA PHE A 31 -4.63 2.00 -4.52
C PHE A 31 -6.07 2.20 -4.06
N ALA A 32 -6.37 3.29 -3.35
CA ALA A 32 -7.73 3.62 -2.93
C ALA A 32 -8.69 3.72 -4.13
N GLU A 33 -8.27 4.37 -5.21
CA GLU A 33 -9.07 4.51 -6.45
C GLU A 33 -9.47 3.16 -7.07
N ARG A 34 -8.70 2.08 -6.87
CA ARG A 34 -9.08 0.72 -7.33
C ARG A 34 -10.37 0.22 -6.68
N PHE A 35 -10.71 0.75 -5.50
CA PHE A 35 -11.92 0.42 -4.75
C PHE A 35 -13.03 1.46 -4.94
N HIS A 36 -12.86 2.44 -5.85
CA HIS A 36 -13.86 3.47 -6.10
C HIS A 36 -15.24 2.90 -6.43
N PHE A 37 -15.29 1.85 -7.27
CA PHE A 37 -16.54 1.17 -7.63
C PHE A 37 -17.20 0.43 -6.44
N GLN A 38 -16.40 -0.10 -5.51
CA GLN A 38 -16.91 -0.76 -4.31
C GLN A 38 -17.34 0.26 -3.25
N GLY A 39 -16.71 1.43 -3.22
CA GLY A 39 -16.90 2.48 -2.22
C GLY A 39 -16.24 2.19 -0.87
N PHE A 40 -15.64 1.00 -0.70
CA PHE A 40 -14.94 0.59 0.51
C PHE A 40 -13.87 -0.47 0.23
N TYR A 41 -12.89 -0.57 1.12
CA TYR A 41 -11.94 -1.67 1.23
C TYR A 41 -12.33 -2.57 2.40
N SER A 42 -12.39 -3.88 2.19
CA SER A 42 -12.66 -4.85 3.25
C SER A 42 -11.37 -5.50 3.71
N THR A 43 -10.98 -5.28 4.96
CA THR A 43 -9.82 -5.93 5.55
C THR A 43 -10.11 -7.41 5.85
N ALA A 44 -9.05 -8.20 6.04
CA ALA A 44 -9.10 -9.58 6.52
C ALA A 44 -9.79 -9.71 7.90
N ARG A 45 -9.82 -8.61 8.67
CA ARG A 45 -10.53 -8.52 9.97
C ARG A 45 -12.00 -8.14 9.83
N ARG A 46 -12.56 -8.14 8.62
CA ARG A 46 -13.94 -7.72 8.29
C ARG A 46 -14.23 -6.26 8.64
N GLU A 47 -13.20 -5.43 8.73
CA GLU A 47 -13.39 -3.99 8.85
C GLU A 47 -13.64 -3.41 7.45
N ARG A 48 -14.65 -2.54 7.33
CA ARG A 48 -14.91 -1.79 6.10
C ARG A 48 -14.33 -0.41 6.22
N ILE A 49 -13.33 -0.14 5.41
CA ILE A 49 -12.65 1.15 5.33
C ILE A 49 -13.31 1.92 4.20
N PRO A 50 -13.95 3.07 4.45
CA PRO A 50 -14.53 3.88 3.39
C PRO A 50 -13.43 4.38 2.44
N LEU A 51 -13.77 4.56 1.17
CA LEU A 51 -12.83 4.98 0.11
C LEU A 51 -11.90 6.14 0.54
N THR A 52 -12.46 7.15 1.20
CA THR A 52 -11.75 8.35 1.67
C THR A 52 -10.66 8.06 2.70
N ASP A 53 -10.77 6.96 3.43
CA ASP A 53 -9.87 6.60 4.51
C ASP A 53 -8.83 5.55 4.09
N ILE A 54 -8.99 4.90 2.93
CA ILE A 54 -8.10 3.80 2.48
C ILE A 54 -6.66 4.29 2.41
N ALA A 55 -6.41 5.40 1.70
CA ALA A 55 -5.06 5.92 1.51
C ALA A 55 -4.38 6.30 2.84
N GLY A 56 -5.14 6.83 3.80
CA GLY A 56 -4.63 7.16 5.14
C GLY A 56 -4.45 5.95 6.07
N ARG A 57 -5.03 4.80 5.71
CA ARG A 57 -4.88 3.51 6.42
C ARG A 57 -3.75 2.67 5.84
N CYS A 58 -3.25 2.98 4.65
CA CYS A 58 -2.02 2.41 4.11
C CYS A 58 -0.83 2.84 4.96
N ARG A 59 0.15 1.95 5.11
CA ARG A 59 1.38 2.23 5.84
C ARG A 59 2.55 2.29 4.87
N ILE A 60 3.24 3.42 4.84
CA ILE A 60 4.49 3.57 4.10
C ILE A 60 5.63 3.09 4.99
N VAL A 61 6.47 2.19 4.48
CA VAL A 61 7.61 1.64 5.20
C VAL A 61 8.89 1.87 4.40
N GLU A 62 9.98 2.19 5.08
CA GLU A 62 11.30 2.29 4.46
C GLU A 62 11.88 0.89 4.24
N VAL A 63 12.20 0.58 2.98
CA VAL A 63 12.88 -0.66 2.58
C VAL A 63 14.33 -0.34 2.24
N PRO A 64 15.31 -1.00 2.87
CA PRO A 64 16.71 -0.94 2.46
C PRO A 64 16.91 -1.55 1.08
N ASP A 65 17.90 -1.07 0.34
CA ASP A 65 18.31 -1.61 -0.97
C ASP A 65 18.72 -3.10 -0.90
N ASP A 66 19.21 -3.53 0.26
CA ASP A 66 19.80 -4.86 0.51
C ASP A 66 18.77 -6.00 0.62
N TYR A 67 17.46 -5.72 0.50
CA TYR A 67 16.39 -6.72 0.64
C TYR A 67 15.97 -7.42 -0.67
N LEU A 68 16.73 -7.26 -1.76
CA LEU A 68 16.43 -7.85 -3.08
C LEU A 68 17.14 -9.18 -3.39
N GLU A 69 17.80 -9.81 -2.42
CA GLU A 69 18.49 -11.09 -2.64
C GLU A 69 18.20 -12.08 -1.52
N GLU A 70 17.25 -13.00 -1.71
CA GLU A 70 17.33 -14.39 -1.23
C GLU A 70 16.37 -15.28 -2.06
N ASP A 71 16.83 -15.73 -3.22
CA ASP A 71 16.41 -17.01 -3.81
C ASP A 71 17.66 -17.62 -4.46
N GLU A 72 18.44 -18.36 -3.64
CA GLU A 72 19.56 -19.21 -4.06
C GLU A 72 19.08 -20.57 -4.55
#